data_AF-A0A7J6L7X7-F1
#
_entry.id   AF-A0A7J6L7X7-F1
#
_cell.length_a   1.000
_cell.length_b   1.000
_cell.length_c   1.000
_cell.angle_alpha   90.00
_cell.angle_beta   90.00
_cell.angle_gamma   90.00
#
_symmetry.space_group_name_H-M   'P 1'
#
loop_
_entity.id
_entity.type
_entity.pdbx_description
1 polymer ?
#
loop_
_entity_poly.entity_id
_entity_poly.type
_entity_poly.pdbx_seq_one_letter_code
_entity_poly.pdbx_strand_id
1 'polypeptide(L)'
;MPEASLGLGPPREKSDTFLAQLVEHGVISHPVFTLKLPAGDPGRGELTLGRLESKEASEAGNLVYLPIGADASNKRKWAVMLSSMSVGDRDKIDINSLAVVDSGAGYIAGPPEEARKLISDFFKRANKAAKKVVLKTTTGYHYLRCDDTKYLPDLELKLSTGATAANAFVHPW
;
A
#
# COMPACT_ATOMS: atom_id res chain seq x y z
N MET A 1 22.99 -7.50 13.96
CA MET A 1 23.21 -8.36 12.79
C MET A 1 22.69 -7.60 11.58
N PRO A 2 23.37 -7.57 10.43
CA PRO A 2 22.78 -6.99 9.23
C PRO A 2 21.52 -7.78 8.86
N GLU A 3 20.42 -7.07 8.65
CA GLU A 3 19.17 -7.67 8.18
C GLU A 3 19.31 -7.99 6.69
N ALA A 4 18.98 -9.22 6.31
CA ALA A 4 18.93 -9.61 4.90
C ALA A 4 17.63 -9.11 4.28
N SER A 5 17.71 -8.55 3.07
CA SER A 5 16.55 -8.11 2.30
C SER A 5 16.37 -8.98 1.05
N LEU A 6 15.12 -9.37 0.78
CA LEU A 6 14.72 -10.11 -0.43
C LEU A 6 13.85 -9.21 -1.30
N GLY A 7 14.39 -8.76 -2.43
CA GLY A 7 13.66 -7.93 -3.38
C GLY A 7 12.70 -8.74 -4.25
N LEU A 8 11.41 -8.43 -4.18
CA LEU A 8 10.35 -9.07 -4.98
C LEU A 8 9.75 -8.14 -6.05
N GLY A 9 10.56 -7.23 -6.60
CA GLY A 9 10.10 -6.31 -7.65
C GLY A 9 9.65 -7.02 -8.94
N PRO A 10 8.93 -6.33 -9.84
CA PRO A 10 8.50 -6.91 -11.12
C PRO A 10 9.69 -7.44 -11.93
N PRO A 11 9.55 -8.63 -12.55
CA PRO A 11 10.59 -9.19 -13.44
C PRO A 11 10.73 -8.32 -14.70
N ARG A 12 11.97 -8.17 -15.21
CA ARG A 12 12.26 -7.44 -16.46
C ARG A 12 12.62 -8.37 -17.61
N GLU A 13 13.46 -9.34 -17.33
CA GLU A 13 13.97 -10.34 -18.28
C GLU A 13 13.99 -11.71 -17.60
N LYS A 14 14.24 -12.78 -18.35
CA LYS A 14 14.45 -14.10 -17.73
C LYS A 14 15.69 -14.01 -16.81
N SER A 15 15.63 -14.65 -15.65
CA SER A 15 16.73 -14.87 -14.68
C SER A 15 17.21 -13.72 -13.76
N ASP A 16 16.80 -12.45 -13.94
CA ASP A 16 17.39 -11.33 -13.16
C ASP A 16 16.76 -11.04 -11.79
N THR A 17 15.64 -11.69 -11.45
CA THR A 17 14.96 -11.55 -10.16
C THR A 17 14.76 -12.90 -9.48
N PHE A 18 14.57 -12.89 -8.16
CA PHE A 18 14.24 -14.11 -7.41
C PHE A 18 13.00 -14.82 -8.00
N LEU A 19 11.93 -14.07 -8.29
CA LEU A 19 10.72 -14.63 -8.90
C LEU A 19 10.98 -15.22 -10.30
N ALA A 20 11.79 -14.55 -11.12
CA ALA A 20 12.15 -15.07 -12.44
C ALA A 20 12.96 -16.37 -12.35
N GLN A 21 13.88 -16.47 -11.39
CA GLN A 21 14.66 -17.70 -11.17
C GLN A 21 13.77 -18.86 -10.70
N LEU A 22 12.79 -18.61 -9.83
CA LEU A 22 11.84 -19.65 -9.43
C LEU A 22 11.02 -20.20 -10.60
N VAL A 23 10.66 -19.34 -11.56
CA VAL A 23 10.00 -19.77 -12.80
C VAL A 23 10.95 -20.58 -13.68
N GLU A 24 12.17 -20.09 -13.88
CA GLU A 24 13.20 -20.76 -14.70
C GLU A 24 13.54 -22.15 -14.19
N HIS A 25 13.60 -22.33 -12.87
CA HIS A 25 13.85 -23.62 -12.22
C HIS A 25 12.59 -24.48 -12.04
N GLY A 26 11.43 -24.06 -12.56
CA GLY A 26 10.18 -24.83 -12.51
C GLY A 26 9.58 -24.97 -11.11
N VAL A 27 9.97 -24.12 -10.15
CA VAL A 27 9.43 -24.11 -8.78
C VAL A 27 8.04 -23.50 -8.74
N ILE A 28 7.80 -22.45 -9.54
CA ILE A 28 6.49 -21.82 -9.74
C ILE A 28 6.21 -21.65 -11.22
N SER A 29 4.94 -21.68 -11.61
CA SER A 29 4.57 -21.55 -13.03
C SER A 29 4.51 -20.10 -13.54
N HIS A 30 4.34 -19.13 -12.62
CA HIS A 30 4.19 -17.72 -12.96
C HIS A 30 4.99 -16.85 -11.98
N PRO A 31 5.60 -15.74 -12.42
CA PRO A 31 6.39 -14.85 -11.57
C PRO A 31 5.49 -13.89 -10.77
N VAL A 32 4.57 -14.46 -10.00
CA VAL A 32 3.56 -13.76 -9.22
C VAL A 32 3.68 -14.16 -7.75
N PHE A 33 3.19 -13.30 -6.86
CA PHE A 33 3.10 -13.60 -5.44
C PHE A 33 1.93 -12.86 -4.81
N THR A 34 1.51 -13.34 -3.65
CA THR A 34 0.57 -12.64 -2.77
C THR A 34 1.22 -12.38 -1.42
N LEU A 35 0.88 -11.25 -0.83
CA LEU A 35 1.33 -10.86 0.50
C LEU A 35 0.11 -10.54 1.35
N LYS A 36 -0.01 -11.23 2.48
CA LYS A 36 -1.05 -11.01 3.48
C LYS A 36 -0.38 -10.54 4.78
N LEU A 37 -0.64 -9.30 5.17
CA LEU A 37 -0.11 -8.72 6.40
C LEU A 37 -1.30 -8.45 7.35
N PRO A 38 -1.55 -9.30 8.36
CA PRO A 38 -2.66 -9.09 9.27
C PRO A 38 -2.42 -7.88 10.18
N ALA A 39 -3.47 -7.09 10.39
CA ALA A 39 -3.41 -5.97 11.32
C ALA A 39 -3.23 -6.48 12.77
N GLY A 40 -2.31 -5.86 13.51
CA GLY A 40 -2.12 -6.11 14.95
C GLY A 40 -1.34 -7.37 15.32
N ASP A 41 -0.98 -8.23 14.37
CA ASP A 41 -0.15 -9.42 14.61
C ASP A 41 1.00 -9.50 13.59
N PRO A 42 2.09 -8.74 13.78
CA PRO A 42 3.20 -8.67 12.83
C PRO A 42 3.92 -10.02 12.66
N GLY A 43 3.68 -11.02 13.52
CA GLY A 43 4.28 -12.35 13.44
C GLY A 43 3.56 -13.33 12.51
N ARG A 44 2.39 -12.96 11.96
CA ARG A 44 1.53 -13.86 11.16
C ARG A 44 1.37 -13.47 9.69
N GLY A 45 2.29 -12.67 9.16
CA GLY A 45 2.33 -12.38 7.73
C GLY A 45 2.53 -13.65 6.89
N GLU A 46 1.93 -13.69 5.71
CA GLU A 46 2.12 -14.78 4.74
C GLU A 46 2.57 -14.22 3.39
N LEU A 47 3.64 -14.81 2.85
CA LEU A 47 4.08 -14.63 1.47
C LEU A 47 3.83 -15.94 0.72
N THR A 48 2.97 -15.91 -0.28
CA THR A 48 2.69 -17.06 -1.14
C THR A 48 3.23 -16.78 -2.55
N LEU A 49 4.05 -17.69 -3.07
CA LEU A 49 4.71 -17.56 -4.37
C LEU A 49 4.00 -18.40 -5.43
N GLY A 50 3.89 -17.88 -6.66
CA GLY A 50 3.36 -18.61 -7.81
C GLY A 50 1.83 -18.74 -7.88
N ARG A 51 1.10 -18.20 -6.91
CA ARG A 51 -0.36 -18.25 -6.84
C ARG A 51 -0.93 -16.84 -6.85
N LEU A 52 -1.97 -16.62 -7.66
CA LEU A 52 -2.67 -15.33 -7.75
C LEU A 52 -3.78 -15.17 -6.71
N GLU A 53 -4.38 -16.28 -6.27
CA GLU A 53 -5.51 -16.26 -5.37
C GLU A 53 -5.21 -17.04 -4.09
N SER A 54 -5.28 -16.35 -2.95
CA SER A 54 -5.54 -17.05 -1.69
C SER A 54 -7.02 -17.43 -1.66
N LYS A 55 -7.33 -18.62 -1.14
CA LYS A 55 -8.71 -19.09 -1.01
C LYS A 55 -9.60 -18.06 -0.29
N GLU A 56 -9.04 -17.36 0.70
CA GLU A 56 -9.74 -16.30 1.43
C GLU A 56 -10.05 -15.07 0.56
N ALA A 57 -9.16 -14.70 -0.37
CA ALA A 57 -9.39 -13.60 -1.30
C ALA A 57 -10.50 -13.92 -2.31
N SER A 58 -10.54 -15.17 -2.80
CA SER A 58 -11.63 -15.65 -3.67
C SER A 58 -12.97 -15.71 -2.91
N GLU A 59 -12.95 -16.11 -1.64
CA GLU A 59 -14.14 -16.17 -0.76
C GLU A 59 -14.66 -14.78 -0.37
N ALA A 60 -13.78 -13.77 -0.28
CA ALA A 60 -14.16 -12.39 0.03
C ALA A 60 -14.79 -11.63 -1.16
N GLY A 61 -14.77 -12.20 -2.37
CA GLY A 61 -15.51 -11.70 -3.55
C GLY A 61 -15.07 -10.34 -4.12
N ASN A 62 -13.98 -9.74 -3.63
CA ASN A 62 -13.60 -8.35 -3.93
C ASN A 62 -12.13 -8.22 -4.39
N LEU A 63 -11.70 -9.08 -5.30
CA LEU A 63 -10.41 -8.94 -5.97
C LEU A 63 -10.49 -7.90 -7.08
N VAL A 64 -9.68 -6.85 -6.99
CA VAL A 64 -9.54 -5.86 -8.06
C VAL A 64 -8.15 -5.92 -8.66
N TYR A 65 -8.10 -6.15 -9.96
CA TYR A 65 -6.89 -6.10 -10.76
C TYR A 65 -6.63 -4.68 -11.24
N LEU A 66 -5.41 -4.20 -11.05
CA LEU A 66 -4.97 -2.89 -11.50
C LEU A 66 -3.81 -3.03 -12.48
N PRO A 67 -3.83 -2.26 -13.58
CA PRO A 67 -2.67 -2.20 -14.47
C PRO A 67 -1.49 -1.57 -13.72
N ILE A 68 -0.31 -2.16 -13.89
CA ILE A 68 0.93 -1.53 -13.45
C ILE A 68 1.15 -0.27 -14.29
N GLY A 69 1.50 0.83 -13.64
CA GLY A 69 1.85 2.06 -14.33
C GLY A 69 3.01 1.83 -15.31
N ALA A 70 2.88 2.32 -16.55
CA ALA A 70 3.89 2.14 -17.61
C ALA A 70 5.29 2.68 -17.26
N ASP A 71 5.39 3.63 -16.31
CA ASP A 71 6.67 4.14 -15.82
C ASP A 71 7.24 3.30 -14.64
N ALA A 72 6.44 2.39 -14.08
CA ALA A 72 6.80 1.50 -12.99
C ALA A 72 7.44 0.19 -13.47
N SER A 73 7.06 -0.29 -14.67
CA SER A 73 7.78 -1.37 -15.39
C SER A 73 9.24 -0.97 -15.68
N ASN A 74 9.47 0.31 -15.98
CA ASN A 74 10.82 0.87 -16.13
C ASN A 74 11.57 1.11 -14.82
N LYS A 75 10.91 1.10 -13.64
CA LYS A 75 11.54 1.42 -12.34
C LYS A 75 11.59 0.26 -11.35
N ARG A 76 11.27 -0.99 -11.77
CA ARG A 76 11.19 -2.18 -10.89
C ARG A 76 10.25 -1.97 -9.71
N LYS A 77 9.08 -1.36 -9.94
CA LYS A 77 8.12 -1.06 -8.88
C LYS A 77 6.75 -1.63 -9.20
N TRP A 78 6.13 -2.26 -8.20
CA TRP A 78 4.70 -2.55 -8.21
C TRP A 78 3.95 -1.25 -7.93
N ALA A 79 3.77 -0.43 -8.97
CA ALA A 79 3.07 0.85 -8.83
C ALA A 79 1.76 0.86 -9.59
N VAL A 80 0.73 1.38 -8.92
CA VAL A 80 -0.64 1.52 -9.44
C VAL A 80 -1.05 2.99 -9.44
N MET A 81 -2.00 3.34 -10.29
CA MET A 81 -2.51 4.71 -10.34
C MET A 81 -3.43 5.00 -9.15
N LEU A 82 -3.03 5.95 -8.32
CA LEU A 82 -3.84 6.51 -7.23
C LEU A 82 -4.57 7.74 -7.78
N SER A 83 -5.89 7.66 -7.87
CA SER A 83 -6.72 8.76 -8.39
C SER A 83 -6.89 9.85 -7.35
N SER A 84 -7.33 9.49 -6.15
CA SER A 84 -7.64 10.43 -5.09
C SER A 84 -7.49 9.82 -3.70
N MET A 85 -7.43 10.69 -2.70
CA MET A 85 -7.49 10.35 -1.29
C MET A 85 -8.60 11.15 -0.61
N SER A 86 -9.28 10.57 0.37
CA SER A 86 -10.26 11.27 1.22
C SER A 86 -9.99 10.99 2.69
N VAL A 87 -10.38 11.95 3.53
CA VAL A 87 -10.26 11.84 4.98
C VAL A 87 -11.64 12.03 5.60
N GLY A 88 -12.24 10.94 6.08
CA GLY A 88 -13.66 10.88 6.44
C GLY A 88 -14.57 11.34 5.31
N ASP A 89 -15.73 11.92 5.65
CA ASP A 89 -16.82 12.21 4.69
C ASP A 89 -16.64 13.47 3.81
N ARG A 90 -15.44 13.78 3.29
CA ARG A 90 -15.21 15.03 2.52
C ARG A 90 -14.60 14.85 1.16
N ASP A 91 -14.55 16.00 0.48
CA ASP A 91 -13.94 16.27 -0.82
C ASP A 91 -12.60 15.57 -1.01
N LYS A 92 -12.50 14.98 -2.20
CA LYS A 92 -11.36 14.20 -2.65
C LYS A 92 -10.17 15.12 -2.87
N ILE A 93 -9.02 14.70 -2.36
CA ILE A 93 -7.72 15.24 -2.75
C ILE A 93 -7.33 14.48 -4.02
N ASP A 94 -7.40 15.15 -5.16
CA ASP A 94 -6.94 14.57 -6.43
C ASP A 94 -5.41 14.43 -6.39
N ILE A 95 -4.95 13.20 -6.61
CA ILE A 95 -3.52 12.85 -6.59
C ILE A 95 -3.03 12.57 -8.00
N ASN A 96 -3.81 11.79 -8.78
CA ASN A 96 -3.50 11.40 -10.16
C ASN A 96 -2.02 11.04 -10.37
N SER A 97 -1.49 10.18 -9.50
CA SER A 97 -0.08 9.81 -9.49
C SER A 97 0.13 8.33 -9.20
N LEU A 98 1.31 7.81 -9.54
CA LEU A 98 1.67 6.43 -9.26
C LEU A 98 2.00 6.25 -7.78
N ALA A 99 1.31 5.30 -7.14
CA ALA A 99 1.58 4.85 -5.79
C ALA A 99 2.24 3.46 -5.83
N VAL A 100 3.31 3.28 -5.07
CA VAL A 100 4.06 2.01 -4.98
C VAL A 100 3.51 1.21 -3.81
N VAL A 101 3.22 -0.08 -4.05
CA VAL A 101 2.94 -1.04 -2.97
C VAL A 101 4.27 -1.54 -2.43
N ASP A 102 4.66 -1.06 -1.25
CA ASP A 102 5.98 -1.26 -0.65
C ASP A 102 5.89 -1.94 0.71
N SER A 103 6.15 -3.25 0.77
CA SER A 103 6.16 -4.02 2.01
C SER A 103 7.36 -3.74 2.90
N GLY A 104 8.39 -3.04 2.40
CA GLY A 104 9.53 -2.56 3.19
C GLY A 104 9.20 -1.31 4.01
N ALA A 105 8.07 -0.65 3.75
CA ALA A 105 7.65 0.55 4.45
C ALA A 105 6.55 0.26 5.47
N GLY A 106 6.79 0.59 6.74
CA GLY A 106 5.79 0.51 7.82
C GLY A 106 4.80 1.70 7.87
N TYR A 107 4.81 2.56 6.85
CA TYR A 107 4.03 3.80 6.79
C TYR A 107 3.72 4.18 5.35
N ILE A 108 2.70 5.01 5.15
CA ILE A 108 2.39 5.62 3.86
C ILE A 108 3.23 6.88 3.70
N ALA A 109 4.04 6.92 2.65
CA ALA A 109 4.83 8.08 2.27
C ALA A 109 4.30 8.71 0.98
N GLY A 110 4.39 10.03 0.89
CA GLY A 110 4.00 10.78 -0.29
C GLY A 110 4.84 12.04 -0.43
N PRO A 111 4.63 12.81 -1.52
CA PRO A 111 5.36 14.05 -1.68
C PRO A 111 5.00 15.03 -0.54
N PRO A 112 5.97 15.85 -0.08
CA PRO A 112 5.83 16.57 1.19
C PRO A 112 4.62 17.49 1.27
N GLU A 113 4.24 18.12 0.15
CA GLU A 113 3.14 19.08 0.12
C GLU A 113 1.77 18.40 0.26
N GLU A 114 1.54 17.29 -0.44
CA GLU A 114 0.33 16.48 -0.35
C GLU A 114 0.23 15.82 1.02
N ALA A 115 1.35 15.29 1.54
CA ALA A 115 1.39 14.69 2.87
C ALA A 115 1.04 15.72 3.96
N ARG A 116 1.60 16.94 3.89
CA ARG A 116 1.27 18.03 4.84
C ARG A 116 -0.20 18.43 4.78
N LYS A 117 -0.78 18.54 3.58
CA LYS A 117 -2.21 18.85 3.40
C LYS A 117 -3.08 17.77 4.02
N LEU A 118 -2.78 16.50 3.72
CA LEU A 118 -3.49 15.34 4.25
C LEU A 118 -3.46 15.32 5.78
N ILE A 119 -2.27 15.46 6.37
CA ILE A 119 -2.05 15.48 7.81
C ILE A 119 -2.83 16.64 8.46
N SER A 120 -2.73 17.85 7.91
CA SER A 120 -3.50 19.01 8.38
C SER A 120 -5.00 18.72 8.42
N ASP A 121 -5.55 18.14 7.35
CA ASP A 121 -6.99 17.85 7.25
C ASP A 121 -7.43 16.73 8.19
N PHE A 122 -6.58 15.72 8.37
CA PHE A 122 -6.74 14.66 9.35
C PHE A 122 -6.89 15.22 10.78
N PHE A 123 -5.98 16.10 11.20
CA PHE A 123 -6.02 16.68 12.54
C PHE A 123 -7.11 17.73 12.74
N LYS A 124 -7.45 18.52 11.71
CA LYS A 124 -8.60 19.45 11.79
C LYS A 124 -9.90 18.70 12.08
N ARG A 125 -10.08 17.51 11.50
CA ARG A 125 -11.28 16.68 11.73
C ARG A 125 -11.28 16.00 13.07
N ALA A 126 -10.16 15.41 13.45
CA ALA A 126 -10.01 14.82 14.77
C ALA A 126 -10.32 15.87 15.87
N ASN A 127 -9.88 17.12 15.68
CA ASN A 127 -10.19 18.22 16.60
C ASN A 127 -11.64 18.71 16.57
N LYS A 128 -12.34 18.55 15.44
CA LYS A 128 -13.78 18.81 15.36
C LYS A 128 -14.58 17.74 16.14
N ALA A 129 -14.15 16.48 16.07
CA ALA A 129 -14.78 15.35 16.77
C ALA A 129 -14.47 15.37 18.29
N ALA A 130 -13.26 15.76 18.66
CA ALA A 130 -12.85 15.94 20.04
C ALA A 130 -11.98 17.19 20.16
N LYS A 131 -12.41 18.17 20.95
CA LYS A 131 -11.74 19.49 21.12
C LYS A 131 -10.29 19.46 21.67
N LYS A 132 -9.61 18.31 21.71
CA LYS A 132 -8.34 18.09 22.43
C LYS A 132 -7.34 17.15 21.74
N VAL A 133 -7.46 16.86 20.44
CA VAL A 133 -6.46 16.03 19.74
C VAL A 133 -5.23 16.89 19.47
N VAL A 134 -4.17 16.66 20.24
CA VAL A 134 -2.91 17.40 20.11
C VAL A 134 -1.95 16.63 19.23
N LEU A 135 -1.60 17.21 18.08
CA LEU A 135 -0.49 16.75 17.26
C LEU A 135 0.81 17.33 17.80
N LYS A 136 1.78 16.47 18.11
CA LYS A 136 3.17 16.87 18.33
C LYS A 136 3.97 16.53 17.08
N THR A 137 4.78 17.48 16.62
CA THR A 137 5.67 17.26 15.47
C THR A 137 7.11 17.37 15.95
N THR A 138 7.91 16.36 15.67
CA THR A 138 9.38 16.45 15.75
C THR A 138 9.96 16.28 14.35
N THR A 139 11.28 16.38 14.21
CA THR A 139 11.96 16.24 12.92
C THR A 139 11.59 14.92 12.25
N GLY A 140 10.71 14.98 11.24
CA GLY A 140 10.30 13.84 10.42
C GLY A 140 9.10 13.02 10.93
N TYR A 141 8.56 13.31 12.12
CA TYR A 141 7.50 12.48 12.71
C TYR A 141 6.36 13.30 13.31
N HIS A 142 5.16 12.72 13.23
CA HIS A 142 3.92 13.23 13.79
C HIS A 142 3.41 12.26 14.86
N TYR A 143 3.18 12.77 16.08
CA TYR A 143 2.75 11.98 17.22
C TYR A 143 1.37 12.44 17.71
N LEU A 144 0.57 11.47 18.12
CA LEU A 144 -0.69 11.66 18.84
C LEU A 144 -0.73 10.76 20.07
N ARG A 145 -1.61 11.07 21.03
CA ARG A 145 -1.85 10.18 22.18
C ARG A 145 -2.67 8.99 21.73
N CYS A 146 -2.34 7.78 22.20
CA CYS A 146 -3.08 6.57 21.84
C CYS A 146 -4.59 6.70 22.14
N ASP A 147 -4.98 7.34 23.24
CA ASP A 147 -6.39 7.56 23.58
C ASP A 147 -7.16 8.45 22.59
N ASP A 148 -6.44 9.25 21.79
CA ASP A 148 -7.03 10.14 20.79
C ASP A 148 -7.26 9.42 19.45
N THR A 149 -6.75 8.19 19.26
CA THR A 149 -6.91 7.40 18.02
C THR A 149 -8.37 7.18 17.63
N LYS A 150 -9.25 7.02 18.62
CA LYS A 150 -10.70 6.84 18.42
C LYS A 150 -11.41 8.05 17.80
N TYR A 151 -10.76 9.21 17.73
CA TYR A 151 -11.30 10.42 17.10
C TYR A 151 -10.75 10.65 15.70
N LEU A 152 -9.85 9.79 15.23
CA LEU A 152 -9.26 9.91 13.92
C LEU A 152 -10.28 9.47 12.86
N PRO A 153 -10.46 10.26 11.80
CA PRO A 153 -11.27 9.85 10.66
C PRO A 153 -10.56 8.75 9.87
N ASP A 154 -11.33 7.99 9.07
CA ASP A 154 -10.74 7.05 8.12
C ASP A 154 -9.97 7.79 7.01
N LEU A 155 -8.91 7.14 6.51
CA LEU A 155 -8.21 7.52 5.29
C LEU A 155 -8.63 6.55 4.19
N GLU A 156 -9.25 7.07 3.15
CA GLU A 156 -9.63 6.29 1.98
C GLU A 156 -8.69 6.59 0.81
N LEU A 157 -8.20 5.54 0.17
CA LEU A 157 -7.38 5.61 -1.05
C LEU A 157 -8.20 5.05 -2.21
N LYS A 158 -8.37 5.86 -3.26
CA LYS A 158 -9.13 5.47 -4.45
C LYS A 158 -8.20 5.23 -5.64
N LEU A 159 -8.23 4.01 -6.16
CA LEU A 159 -7.40 3.58 -7.28
C LEU A 159 -8.14 3.87 -8.61
N SER A 160 -7.41 3.93 -9.73
CA SER A 160 -7.93 4.41 -11.02
C SER A 160 -9.17 3.68 -11.56
N THR A 161 -9.42 2.44 -11.15
CA THR A 161 -10.62 1.67 -11.52
C THR A 161 -11.85 2.03 -10.68
N GLY A 162 -11.71 2.97 -9.74
CA GLY A 162 -12.75 3.31 -8.78
C GLY A 162 -12.78 2.40 -7.55
N ALA A 163 -11.96 1.36 -7.51
CA ALA A 163 -11.81 0.49 -6.36
C ALA A 163 -11.15 1.20 -5.18
N THR A 164 -11.67 0.91 -3.99
CA THR A 164 -11.07 1.26 -2.70
C THR A 164 -9.99 0.23 -2.35
N ALA A 165 -8.86 0.69 -1.82
CA ALA A 165 -7.64 -0.12 -1.61
C ALA A 165 -7.74 -1.22 -0.54
N ALA A 166 -8.94 -1.68 -0.17
CA ALA A 166 -9.12 -2.69 0.87
C ALA A 166 -8.50 -4.05 0.48
N ASN A 167 -8.53 -4.42 -0.82
CA ASN A 167 -7.91 -5.63 -1.38
C ASN A 167 -7.48 -5.39 -2.84
N ALA A 168 -6.28 -4.84 -3.07
CA ALA A 168 -5.80 -4.53 -4.42
C ALA A 168 -4.69 -5.49 -4.85
N PHE A 169 -4.82 -6.06 -6.06
CA PHE A 169 -3.84 -6.95 -6.66
C PHE A 169 -3.16 -6.25 -7.83
N VAL A 170 -1.83 -6.33 -7.88
CA VAL A 170 -1.00 -5.70 -8.90
C VAL A 170 -0.49 -6.80 -9.84
N HIS A 171 -0.89 -6.74 -11.12
CA HIS A 171 -0.52 -7.74 -12.11
C HIS A 171 0.41 -7.15 -13.17
N PRO A 172 1.53 -7.82 -13.50
CA PRO A 172 2.37 -7.42 -14.62
C PRO A 172 1.71 -7.89 -15.93
N TRP A 173 1.26 -6.95 -16.74
CA TRP A 173 1.05 -7.20 -18.16
C TRP A 173 2.32 -6.78 -18.90
#